data_AF-A0A3M0YK63-F1
#
_entry.id   AF-A0A3M0YK63-F1
#
_cell.length_a   1.000
_cell.length_b   1.000
_cell.length_c   1.000
_cell.angle_alpha   90.00
_cell.angle_beta   90.00
_cell.angle_gamma   90.00
#
_symmetry.space_group_name_H-M   'P 1'
#
loop_
_entity.id
_entity.type
_entity.pdbx_description
1 polymer ?
#
loop_
_entity_poly.entity_id
_entity_poly.type
_entity_poly.pdbx_seq_one_letter_code
_entity_poly.pdbx_strand_id
1 'polypeptide(L)' 'FIKGYDETFAQTVHASTSYLWDELKWGRRFLPMYETLPNGHIVLDLEAIDACAEAPLPE' A
#
# COMPACT_ATOMS: atom_id res chain seq x y z
N PHE A 1 10.32 -6.39 -6.05
CA PHE A 1 11.42 -5.45 -6.32
C PHE A 1 10.84 -4.25 -7.05
N ILE A 2 10.95 -3.06 -6.49
CA ILE A 2 10.49 -1.81 -7.08
C ILE A 2 11.72 -1.02 -7.51
N LYS A 3 11.67 -0.44 -8.70
CA LYS A 3 12.70 0.45 -9.24
C LYS A 3 12.07 1.83 -9.43
N GLY A 4 12.70 2.85 -8.87
CA GLY A 4 12.30 4.26 -9.02
C GLY A 4 13.45 5.07 -9.61
N TYR A 5 13.12 6.16 -10.29
CA TYR A 5 14.10 7.17 -10.68
C TYR A 5 13.95 8.37 -9.74
N ASP A 6 15.04 8.75 -9.10
CA ASP A 6 15.10 9.93 -8.26
C ASP A 6 15.66 11.09 -9.08
N GLU A 7 14.80 12.06 -9.39
CA GLU A 7 15.17 13.23 -10.16
C GLU A 7 16.13 14.16 -9.42
N THR A 8 16.09 14.20 -8.08
CA THR A 8 16.92 15.12 -7.26
C THR A 8 18.39 14.74 -7.35
N PHE A 9 18.68 13.43 -7.37
CA PHE A 9 20.04 12.89 -7.43
C PHE A 9 20.37 12.25 -8.78
N ALA A 10 19.48 12.36 -9.76
CA ALA A 10 19.58 11.79 -11.10
C ALA A 10 19.97 10.30 -11.12
N GLN A 11 19.48 9.52 -10.14
CA GLN A 11 19.87 8.14 -9.94
C GLN A 11 18.68 7.19 -9.95
N THR A 12 18.96 5.94 -10.30
CA THR A 12 17.99 4.86 -10.16
C THR A 12 18.07 4.27 -8.76
N VAL A 13 16.96 4.23 -8.05
CA VAL A 13 16.82 3.63 -6.72
C VAL A 13 16.06 2.31 -6.81
N HIS A 14 16.41 1.38 -5.92
CA HIS A 14 15.85 0.05 -5.85
C HIS A 14 15.36 -0.26 -4.42
N ALA A 15 14.12 -0.74 -4.30
CA ALA A 15 13.52 -1.15 -3.04
C ALA A 15 13.05 -2.61 -3.10
N SER A 16 13.39 -3.37 -2.06
CA SER A 16 13.07 -4.80 -1.93
C SER A 16 12.46 -5.07 -0.57
N THR A 17 11.32 -5.73 -0.55
CA THR A 17 10.69 -6.31 0.65
C THR A 17 10.32 -7.75 0.35
N SER A 18 10.46 -8.62 1.34
CA SER A 18 10.01 -10.00 1.33
C SER A 18 9.01 -10.22 2.46
N TYR A 19 8.06 -11.12 2.26
CA TYR A 19 7.13 -11.57 3.30
C TYR A 19 7.35 -13.05 3.60
N LEU A 20 7.37 -13.41 4.87
CA LEU A 20 7.37 -14.78 5.37
C LEU A 20 5.94 -15.33 5.46
N TRP A 21 5.82 -16.64 5.69
CA TRP A 21 4.54 -17.34 5.68
C TRP A 21 3.59 -16.87 6.80
N ASP A 22 4.14 -16.44 7.93
CA ASP A 22 3.43 -15.92 9.10
C ASP A 22 3.02 -14.45 8.95
N GLU A 23 3.65 -13.74 8.00
CA GLU A 23 3.28 -12.36 7.65
C GLU A 23 2.09 -12.31 6.65
N LEU A 24 1.77 -13.45 6.02
CA LEU A 24 0.69 -13.54 5.04
C LEU A 24 -0.68 -13.79 5.70
N LYS A 25 -1.50 -12.75 5.78
CA LYS A 25 -2.85 -12.83 6.35
C LYS A 25 -3.88 -13.24 5.29
N TRP A 26 -4.34 -14.49 5.33
CA TRP A 26 -5.37 -15.01 4.42
C TRP A 26 -6.76 -14.44 4.72
N GLY A 27 -7.61 -14.29 3.71
CA GLY A 27 -8.98 -13.79 3.87
C GLY A 27 -9.06 -12.34 4.34
N ARG A 28 -8.05 -11.52 4.00
CA ARG A 28 -8.02 -10.09 4.33
C ARG A 28 -8.05 -9.24 3.06
N ARG A 29 -8.62 -8.03 3.18
CA ARG A 29 -8.61 -6.99 2.14
C ARG A 29 -8.13 -5.67 2.75
N PHE A 30 -7.25 -4.97 2.04
CA PHE A 30 -6.82 -3.63 2.42
C PHE A 30 -7.99 -2.65 2.46
N LEU A 31 -8.01 -1.80 3.48
CA LEU A 31 -8.92 -0.68 3.56
C LEU A 31 -8.43 0.46 2.65
N PRO A 32 -9.35 1.26 2.09
CA PRO A 32 -8.94 2.43 1.32
C PRO A 32 -8.21 3.41 2.25
N MET A 33 -6.99 3.78 1.86
CA MET A 33 -6.16 4.76 2.58
C MET A 33 -6.35 6.19 2.06
N TYR A 34 -7.28 6.42 1.13
CA TYR A 34 -7.51 7.72 0.50
C TYR A 34 -8.98 8.12 0.55
N GLU A 35 -9.20 9.42 0.67
CA GLU A 35 -10.52 10.03 0.57
C GLU A 35 -10.50 11.23 -0.38
N THR A 36 -11.62 11.45 -1.08
CA THR A 36 -11.80 12.63 -1.93
C THR A 36 -12.62 13.66 -1.18
N LEU A 37 -12.02 14.82 -0.93
CA LEU A 37 -12.68 15.94 -0.28
C LEU A 37 -13.70 16.62 -1.22
N PRO A 38 -14.68 17.37 -0.69
CA PRO A 38 -15.69 18.06 -1.50
C PRO A 38 -15.12 19.06 -2.52
N ASN A 39 -13.90 19.55 -2.31
CA ASN A 39 -13.17 20.44 -3.21
C ASN A 39 -12.39 19.71 -4.32
N GLY A 40 -12.48 18.38 -4.39
CA GLY A 40 -11.78 17.53 -5.37
C GLY A 40 -10.34 17.17 -5.00
N HIS A 41 -9.84 17.60 -3.84
CA HIS A 41 -8.52 17.18 -3.36
C HIS A 41 -8.60 15.74 -2.84
N ILE A 42 -7.52 14.98 -3.04
CA ILE A 42 -7.37 13.63 -2.48
C ILE A 42 -6.47 13.74 -1.25
N VAL A 43 -6.96 13.25 -0.11
CA VAL A 43 -6.16 13.11 1.12
C VAL A 43 -5.76 11.65 1.25
N LEU A 44 -4.47 11.43 1.51
CA LEU A 44 -3.91 10.11 1.76
C LEU A 44 -3.59 9.98 3.25
N ASP A 45 -4.21 9.01 3.91
CA ASP A 45 -3.92 8.65 5.29
C ASP A 45 -2.80 7.60 5.34
N LEU A 46 -1.61 8.00 5.78
CA LEU A 46 -0.46 7.12 5.89
C LEU A 46 -0.57 6.14 7.07
N GLU A 47 -1.40 6.42 8.07
CA GLU A 47 -1.65 5.47 9.18
C GLU A 47 -2.45 4.26 8.70
N ALA A 48 -3.22 4.42 7.61
CA ALA A 48 -4.02 3.35 7.01
C ALA A 48 -3.24 2.48 5.99
N ILE A 49 -1.92 2.67 5.85
CA ILE A 49 -1.12 2.01 4.80
C ILE A 49 -1.13 0.48 4.89
N ASP A 50 -1.24 -0.08 6.10
CA ASP A 50 -1.29 -1.52 6.37
C ASP A 50 -2.67 -1.98 6.86
N ALA A 51 -3.66 -1.08 6.92
CA ALA A 51 -4.97 -1.35 7.47
C ALA A 51 -5.74 -2.37 6.63
N CYS A 52 -6.22 -3.44 7.26
CA CYS A 52 -6.88 -4.57 6.60
C CYS A 52 -8.12 -5.05 7.36
N ALA A 53 -9.17 -5.43 6.62
CA ALA A 53 -10.39 -6.04 7.16
C ALA A 53 -10.57 -7.48 6.64
N GLU A 54 -11.42 -8.26 7.31
CA GLU A 54 -11.79 -9.61 6.84
C GLU A 54 -12.63 -9.52 5.57
N ALA A 55 -12.36 -10.43 4.64
CA ALA A 55 -13.05 -10.54 3.37
C ALA A 55 -13.53 -11.98 3.14
N PRO A 56 -14.73 -12.16 2.53
CA PRO A 56 -15.24 -13.49 2.26
C PRO A 56 -14.31 -14.23 1.30
N LEU A 57 -14.03 -15.49 1.62
CA LEU A 57 -13.28 -16.39 0.78
C LEU A 57 -14.24 -17.12 -0.17
N PRO A 58 -13.86 -17.34 -1.44
CA PRO A 58 -14.59 -18.26 -2.30
C PRO A 58 -14.48 -19.69 -1.71
N GLU A 59 -15.57 -20.45 -1.82
CA GLU A 59 -15.64 -21.87 -1.44
C GLU A 59 -14.73 -22.76 -2.30
#